data_AF-A0A6A5KUZ2-F1
#
_entry.id   AF-A0A6A5KUZ2-F1
#
_cell.length_a   1.000
_cell.length_b   1.000
_cell.length_c   1.000
_cell.angle_alpha   90.00
_cell.angle_beta   90.00
_cell.angle_gamma   90.00
#
_symmetry.space_group_name_H-M   'P 1'
#
loop_
_entity.id
_entity.type
_entity.pdbx_description
1 polymer ?
#
loop_
_entity_poly.entity_id
_entity_poly.type
_entity_poly.pdbx_seq_one_letter_code
_entity_poly.pdbx_strand_id
1 'polypeptide(L)'
;MRLLYTASDGTLKWTKDIIRSEEIPPYAILSHTWGEQEVVFDDLKDIRTAQSKEGYRKIRFCAQQAKLDAINSMFRWYRDAERCYALLSDVENDSLEVLAPHSVEFFSKDGARLGDKESLKHTIHEVTGIPIEALLGSDLSKFDVAKRFSYAANRQTTEEEDGAYCLFGIFSVHLPLIYGEGKENALERLRTAAILKKKGYSHDQKERLDKICS
;
A
#
# COMPACT_ATOMS: atom_id res chain seq x y z
N MET A 1 -1.01 -14.60 -23.54
CA MET A 1 -1.54 -13.49 -22.71
C MET A 1 -0.37 -12.61 -22.30
N ARG A 2 -0.47 -11.29 -22.45
CA ARG A 2 0.59 -10.33 -22.07
C ARG A 2 0.02 -9.40 -21.00
N LEU A 3 0.81 -9.07 -19.99
CA LEU A 3 0.39 -8.17 -18.93
C LEU A 3 0.90 -6.75 -19.21
N LEU A 4 0.13 -5.77 -18.76
CA LEU A 4 0.54 -4.38 -18.66
C LEU A 4 0.94 -4.09 -17.22
N TYR A 5 1.94 -3.25 -17.02
CA TYR A 5 2.30 -2.71 -15.71
C TYR A 5 2.45 -1.19 -15.80
N THR A 6 2.21 -0.52 -14.67
CA THR A 6 2.45 0.91 -14.53
C THR A 6 3.91 1.13 -14.13
N ALA A 7 4.68 1.82 -14.95
CA ALA A 7 6.06 2.21 -14.63
C ALA A 7 6.10 3.36 -13.62
N SER A 8 7.28 3.65 -13.06
CA SER A 8 7.49 4.74 -12.08
C SER A 8 7.08 6.10 -12.63
N ASP A 9 7.29 6.34 -13.93
CA ASP A 9 6.85 7.54 -14.66
C ASP A 9 5.32 7.62 -14.89
N GLY A 10 4.54 6.68 -14.34
CA GLY A 10 3.09 6.62 -14.47
C GLY A 10 2.59 6.12 -15.84
N THR A 11 3.48 5.76 -16.76
CA THR A 11 3.12 5.22 -18.07
C THR A 11 2.85 3.73 -18.03
N LEU A 12 2.01 3.22 -18.94
CA LEU A 12 1.76 1.79 -19.08
C LEU A 12 2.79 1.17 -20.01
N LYS A 13 3.43 0.09 -19.56
CA LYS A 13 4.44 -0.67 -20.32
C LYS A 13 4.08 -2.16 -20.34
N TRP A 14 4.62 -2.86 -21.32
CA TRP A 14 4.42 -4.31 -21.49
C TRP A 14 5.40 -5.11 -20.64
N THR A 15 4.92 -6.17 -20.00
CA THR A 15 5.83 -7.20 -19.48
C THR A 15 6.50 -7.94 -20.65
N LYS A 16 7.64 -8.59 -20.37
CA LYS A 16 8.19 -9.59 -21.30
C LYS A 16 7.14 -10.67 -21.60
N ASP A 17 7.25 -11.35 -22.74
CA ASP A 17 6.29 -12.40 -23.12
C ASP A 17 6.28 -13.53 -22.09
N ILE A 18 5.20 -13.62 -21.33
CA ILE A 18 5.06 -14.51 -20.16
C ILE A 18 4.56 -15.90 -20.55
N ILE A 19 4.28 -16.13 -21.83
CA ILE A 19 3.63 -17.35 -22.36
C ILE A 19 4.50 -18.61 -22.11
N ARG A 20 5.77 -18.44 -21.74
CA ARG A 20 6.72 -19.53 -21.45
C ARG A 20 7.50 -19.35 -20.14
N SER A 21 7.07 -18.42 -19.28
CA SER A 21 7.73 -18.14 -17.99
C SER A 21 6.99 -18.89 -16.87
N GLU A 22 7.72 -19.63 -16.04
CA GLU A 22 7.17 -20.21 -14.81
C GLU A 22 6.90 -19.14 -13.73
N GLU A 23 7.51 -17.96 -13.87
CA GLU A 23 7.24 -16.79 -13.04
C GLU A 23 6.13 -15.94 -13.68
N ILE A 24 4.90 -16.16 -13.25
CA ILE A 24 3.78 -15.27 -13.51
C ILE A 24 3.69 -14.28 -12.35
N PRO A 25 3.91 -12.97 -12.57
CA PRO A 25 3.81 -11.99 -11.49
C PRO A 25 2.35 -11.87 -11.04
N PRO A 26 2.08 -11.48 -9.78
CA PRO A 26 0.73 -11.14 -9.34
C PRO A 26 0.07 -10.16 -10.31
N TYR A 27 -1.14 -10.47 -10.75
CA TYR A 27 -1.87 -9.69 -11.76
C TYR A 27 -3.35 -9.59 -11.43
N ALA A 28 -3.99 -8.54 -11.93
CA ALA A 28 -5.44 -8.37 -11.89
C ALA A 28 -6.01 -8.49 -13.30
N ILE A 29 -7.15 -9.18 -13.45
CA ILE A 29 -7.88 -9.21 -14.71
C ILE A 29 -8.84 -8.03 -14.72
N LEU A 30 -8.70 -7.20 -15.75
CA LEU A 30 -9.54 -6.04 -15.97
C LEU A 30 -10.48 -6.36 -17.14
N SER A 31 -11.76 -6.52 -16.82
CA SER A 31 -12.81 -6.73 -17.82
C SER A 31 -13.50 -5.40 -18.10
N HIS A 32 -13.46 -4.91 -19.33
CA HIS A 32 -14.21 -3.72 -19.77
C HIS A 32 -15.24 -4.10 -20.84
N THR A 33 -16.30 -3.31 -20.95
CA THR A 33 -17.31 -3.44 -22.02
C THR A 33 -16.95 -2.55 -23.20
N TRP A 34 -17.02 -3.12 -24.41
CA TRP A 34 -16.67 -2.49 -25.70
C TRP A 34 -17.56 -1.26 -25.99
N GLY A 35 -16.98 -0.20 -26.55
CA GLY A 35 -17.67 1.05 -26.88
C GLY A 35 -16.93 1.87 -27.94
N GLU A 36 -17.47 3.02 -28.37
CA GLU A 36 -16.78 3.88 -29.32
C GLU A 36 -15.44 4.39 -28.77
N GLN A 37 -14.43 4.49 -29.65
CA GLN A 37 -13.03 4.82 -29.31
C GLN A 37 -12.29 3.82 -28.40
N GLU A 38 -12.48 2.53 -28.65
CA GLU A 38 -11.76 1.46 -27.99
C GLU A 38 -10.25 1.48 -28.28
N VAL A 39 -9.46 1.22 -27.24
CA VAL A 39 -8.02 1.00 -27.33
C VAL A 39 -7.78 -0.46 -27.61
N VAL A 40 -7.36 -0.77 -28.84
CA VAL A 40 -6.96 -2.10 -29.25
C VAL A 40 -5.48 -2.33 -28.99
N PHE A 41 -5.06 -3.58 -29.10
CA PHE A 41 -3.67 -3.99 -28.88
C PHE A 41 -2.66 -3.17 -29.68
N ASP A 42 -2.95 -2.88 -30.95
CA ASP A 42 -2.03 -2.13 -31.81
C ASP A 42 -1.85 -0.68 -31.37
N ASP A 43 -2.87 -0.05 -30.77
CA ASP A 43 -2.74 1.31 -30.24
C ASP A 43 -1.75 1.35 -29.08
N LEU A 44 -1.72 0.33 -28.23
CA LEU A 44 -0.80 0.24 -27.09
C LEU A 44 0.66 -0.01 -27.48
N LYS A 45 0.96 -0.22 -28.77
CA LYS A 45 2.34 -0.23 -29.28
C LYS A 45 2.89 1.19 -29.40
N ASP A 46 2.03 2.19 -29.56
CA ASP A 46 2.37 3.61 -29.50
C ASP A 46 1.53 4.30 -28.40
N ILE A 47 2.16 4.55 -27.26
CA ILE A 47 1.48 5.13 -26.10
C ILE A 47 0.76 6.46 -26.41
N ARG A 48 1.23 7.24 -27.40
CA ARG A 48 0.60 8.50 -27.81
C ARG A 48 -0.72 8.24 -28.54
N THR A 49 -0.73 7.23 -29.40
CA THR A 49 -1.94 6.77 -30.10
C THR A 49 -2.94 6.16 -29.13
N ALA A 50 -2.48 5.40 -28.13
CA ALA A 50 -3.38 4.91 -27.10
C ALA A 50 -3.97 6.05 -26.27
N GLN A 51 -3.15 6.98 -25.78
CA GLN A 51 -3.58 8.11 -24.93
C GLN A 51 -4.60 9.04 -25.58
N SER A 52 -4.62 9.15 -26.91
CA SER A 52 -5.56 10.00 -27.64
C SER A 52 -6.99 9.43 -27.70
N LYS A 53 -7.17 8.13 -27.43
CA LYS A 53 -8.47 7.46 -27.45
C LYS A 53 -9.17 7.59 -26.10
N GLU A 54 -10.47 7.86 -26.12
CA GLU A 54 -11.28 7.96 -24.90
C GLU A 54 -11.22 6.69 -24.04
N GLY A 55 -11.14 5.51 -24.68
CA GLY A 55 -10.99 4.22 -24.01
C GLY A 55 -9.74 4.10 -23.12
N TYR A 56 -8.69 4.88 -23.37
CA TYR A 56 -7.45 4.84 -22.58
C TYR A 56 -7.65 5.34 -21.15
N ARG A 57 -8.59 6.27 -20.94
CA ARG A 57 -8.93 6.77 -19.60
C ARG A 57 -9.42 5.63 -18.70
N LYS A 58 -10.16 4.67 -19.27
CA LYS A 58 -10.64 3.48 -18.55
C LYS A 58 -9.49 2.55 -18.18
N ILE A 59 -8.57 2.28 -19.11
CA ILE A 59 -7.37 1.46 -18.84
C ILE A 59 -6.53 2.09 -17.72
N ARG A 60 -6.30 3.41 -17.79
CA ARG A 60 -5.56 4.14 -16.75
C ARG A 60 -6.27 4.06 -15.39
N PHE A 61 -7.58 4.28 -15.35
CA PHE A 61 -8.38 4.18 -14.14
C PHE A 61 -8.28 2.78 -13.53
N CYS A 62 -8.46 1.74 -14.33
CA CYS A 62 -8.37 0.35 -13.88
C CYS A 62 -6.96 -0.01 -13.36
N ALA A 63 -5.90 0.47 -14.00
CA ALA A 63 -4.53 0.29 -13.52
C ALA A 63 -4.28 1.01 -12.19
N GLN A 64 -4.82 2.22 -12.03
CA GLN A 64 -4.77 2.97 -10.77
C GLN A 64 -5.54 2.25 -9.66
N GLN A 65 -6.72 1.73 -9.97
CA GLN A 65 -7.55 0.97 -9.03
C GLN A 65 -6.89 -0.35 -8.62
N ALA A 66 -6.29 -1.08 -9.57
CA ALA A 66 -5.53 -2.30 -9.26
C ALA A 66 -4.33 -2.00 -8.34
N LYS A 67 -3.60 -0.89 -8.56
CA LYS A 67 -2.50 -0.46 -7.68
C LYS A 67 -3.01 -0.11 -6.27
N LEU A 68 -4.13 0.61 -6.19
CA LEU A 68 -4.80 0.97 -4.95
C LEU A 68 -5.28 -0.24 -4.15
N ASP A 69 -5.99 -1.14 -4.82
CA ASP A 69 -6.51 -2.35 -4.21
C ASP A 69 -5.37 -3.27 -3.81
N ALA A 70 -4.27 -3.32 -4.55
CA ALA A 70 -3.08 -4.06 -4.16
C ALA A 70 -2.45 -3.52 -2.86
N ILE A 71 -2.29 -2.20 -2.72
CA ILE A 71 -1.74 -1.60 -1.47
C ILE A 71 -2.70 -1.81 -0.30
N ASN A 72 -3.98 -1.52 -0.48
CA ASN A 72 -4.98 -1.67 0.58
C ASN A 72 -5.19 -3.14 0.97
N SER A 73 -5.19 -4.05 -0.01
CA SER A 73 -5.30 -5.49 0.22
C SER A 73 -4.01 -6.04 0.82
N MET A 74 -2.82 -5.58 0.42
CA MET A 74 -1.56 -5.95 1.08
C MET A 74 -1.63 -5.64 2.56
N PHE A 75 -1.96 -4.40 2.95
CA PHE A 75 -2.04 -4.05 4.37
C PHE A 75 -3.02 -4.95 5.13
N ARG A 76 -4.16 -5.28 4.52
CA ARG A 76 -5.13 -6.20 5.11
C ARG A 76 -4.57 -7.63 5.21
N TRP A 77 -3.95 -8.14 4.16
CA TRP A 77 -3.36 -9.47 4.12
C TRP A 77 -2.18 -9.61 5.10
N TYR A 78 -1.30 -8.61 5.19
CA TYR A 78 -0.25 -8.57 6.19
C TYR A 78 -0.83 -8.55 7.60
N ARG A 79 -1.81 -7.69 7.88
CA ARG A 79 -2.43 -7.60 9.20
C ARG A 79 -3.12 -8.91 9.61
N ASP A 80 -3.82 -9.55 8.67
CA ASP A 80 -4.67 -10.71 8.93
C ASP A 80 -3.93 -12.05 8.73
N ALA A 81 -2.65 -12.04 8.34
CA ALA A 81 -1.83 -13.24 8.20
C ALA A 81 -1.48 -13.87 9.55
N GLU A 82 -1.46 -15.21 9.63
CA GLU A 82 -1.07 -15.92 10.86
C GLU A 82 0.45 -15.83 11.12
N ARG A 83 1.25 -15.84 10.05
CA ARG A 83 2.71 -15.71 10.09
C ARG A 83 3.20 -14.81 8.97
N CYS A 84 4.18 -13.98 9.28
CA CYS A 84 4.88 -13.14 8.31
C CYS A 84 6.39 -13.39 8.42
N TYR A 85 7.03 -13.60 7.28
CA TYR A 85 8.49 -13.74 7.20
C TYR A 85 9.04 -12.50 6.51
N ALA A 86 9.93 -11.78 7.18
CA ALA A 86 10.57 -10.58 6.64
C ALA A 86 12.05 -10.88 6.38
N LEU A 87 12.42 -10.91 5.10
CA LEU A 87 13.81 -10.98 4.67
C LEU A 87 14.36 -9.56 4.58
N LEU A 88 15.46 -9.30 5.28
CA LEU A 88 16.01 -7.97 5.37
C LEU A 88 17.38 -7.95 4.67
N SER A 89 17.39 -7.42 3.45
CA SER A 89 18.59 -7.27 2.64
C SER A 89 19.58 -6.25 3.20
N ASP A 90 19.04 -5.27 3.96
CA ASP A 90 19.74 -4.04 4.34
C ASP A 90 20.15 -4.04 5.82
N VAL A 91 20.10 -5.19 6.49
CA VAL A 91 20.50 -5.30 7.90
C VAL A 91 22.02 -5.35 8.03
N GLU A 92 22.59 -4.15 7.99
CA GLU A 92 23.64 -3.66 8.87
C GLU A 92 23.13 -2.32 9.45
N ASN A 93 22.21 -2.37 10.43
CA ASN A 93 21.54 -1.22 11.10
C ASN A 93 20.88 -0.17 10.17
N ASP A 94 19.61 -0.36 9.82
CA ASP A 94 18.48 0.53 10.18
C ASP A 94 17.24 0.34 9.27
N SER A 95 16.06 0.53 9.89
CA SER A 95 14.72 0.68 9.28
C SER A 95 13.97 -0.60 8.90
N LEU A 96 13.26 -1.16 9.90
CA LEU A 96 12.28 -2.24 9.74
C LEU A 96 10.84 -1.72 9.60
N GLU A 97 10.03 -2.37 8.76
CA GLU A 97 8.58 -2.19 8.71
C GLU A 97 7.86 -3.16 9.66
N VAL A 98 7.47 -2.69 10.85
CA VAL A 98 7.09 -3.59 11.99
C VAL A 98 5.61 -3.52 12.39
N LEU A 99 4.74 -3.11 11.48
CA LEU A 99 3.29 -3.17 11.71
C LEU A 99 2.69 -4.32 10.89
N ALA A 100 3.25 -5.51 11.11
CA ALA A 100 2.82 -6.79 10.56
C ALA A 100 2.32 -7.72 11.70
N PRO A 101 1.78 -8.92 11.42
CA PRO A 101 0.79 -9.64 12.25
C PRO A 101 1.30 -10.14 13.62
N HIS A 102 0.49 -10.94 14.33
CA HIS A 102 0.79 -11.49 15.66
C HIS A 102 2.13 -12.24 15.75
N SER A 103 2.60 -12.84 14.65
CA SER A 103 3.89 -13.51 14.56
C SER A 103 4.64 -13.04 13.31
N VAL A 104 5.77 -12.38 13.52
CA VAL A 104 6.71 -11.97 12.47
C VAL A 104 8.07 -12.54 12.80
N GLU A 105 8.68 -13.27 11.87
CA GLU A 105 10.06 -13.75 11.97
C GLU A 105 10.96 -12.98 10.99
N PHE A 106 12.10 -12.54 11.50
CA PHE A 106 13.08 -11.74 10.77
C PHE A 106 14.29 -12.57 10.40
N PHE A 107 14.73 -12.44 9.14
CA PHE A 107 15.89 -13.14 8.61
C PHE A 107 16.85 -12.15 7.96
N SER A 108 18.15 -12.40 8.10
CA SER A 108 19.18 -11.68 7.35
C SER A 108 19.14 -12.06 5.88
N LYS A 109 19.77 -11.25 5.02
CA LYS A 109 19.96 -11.54 3.59
C LYS A 109 20.53 -12.94 3.29
N ASP A 110 21.34 -13.47 4.22
CA ASP A 110 21.99 -14.78 4.10
C ASP A 110 21.12 -15.93 4.67
N GLY A 111 19.88 -15.63 5.06
CA GLY A 111 18.91 -16.59 5.59
C GLY A 111 19.08 -16.91 7.07
N ALA A 112 19.93 -16.18 7.80
CA ALA A 112 20.10 -16.39 9.24
C ALA A 112 18.91 -15.78 10.00
N ARG A 113 18.29 -16.57 10.89
CA ARG A 113 17.19 -16.07 11.74
C ARG A 113 17.73 -15.03 12.73
N LEU A 114 17.22 -13.81 12.65
CA LEU A 114 17.58 -12.67 13.51
C LEU A 114 16.75 -12.63 14.79
N GLY A 115 15.52 -13.13 14.72
CA GLY A 115 14.58 -13.13 15.83
C GLY A 115 13.15 -12.99 15.36
N ASP A 116 12.24 -12.79 16.30
CA ASP A 116 10.84 -12.49 16.05
C ASP A 116 10.44 -11.15 16.70
N LYS A 117 9.22 -10.70 16.39
CA LYS A 117 8.66 -9.44 16.89
C LYS A 117 8.71 -9.32 18.42
N GLU A 118 8.51 -10.42 19.15
CA GLU A 118 8.54 -10.44 20.61
C GLU A 118 9.97 -10.24 21.13
N SER A 119 10.92 -10.98 20.58
CA SER A 119 12.34 -10.90 20.95
C SER A 119 12.99 -9.57 20.57
N LEU A 120 12.54 -8.93 19.48
CA LEU A 120 13.16 -7.71 18.93
C LEU A 120 12.37 -6.43 19.24
N LYS A 121 11.25 -6.49 19.98
CA LYS A 121 10.37 -5.33 20.24
C LYS A 121 11.10 -4.11 20.82
N HIS A 122 12.09 -4.33 21.68
CA HIS A 122 12.88 -3.25 22.29
C HIS A 122 13.81 -2.60 21.27
N THR A 123 14.57 -3.40 20.51
CA THR A 123 15.43 -2.90 19.42
C THR A 123 14.62 -2.15 18.37
N ILE A 124 13.46 -2.70 17.99
CA ILE A 124 12.57 -2.06 17.02
C ILE A 124 12.04 -0.74 17.58
N HIS A 125 11.64 -0.70 18.84
CA HIS A 125 11.19 0.52 19.50
C HIS A 125 12.29 1.59 19.50
N GLU A 126 13.52 1.22 19.84
CA GLU A 126 14.68 2.13 19.87
C GLU A 126 14.98 2.73 18.48
N VAL A 127 14.95 1.91 17.43
CA VAL A 127 15.25 2.34 16.05
C VAL A 127 14.10 3.14 15.43
N THR A 128 12.86 2.68 15.61
CA THR A 128 11.70 3.22 14.87
C THR A 128 10.89 4.26 15.66
N GLY A 129 11.05 4.30 16.98
CA GLY A 129 10.21 5.10 17.87
C GLY A 129 8.76 4.62 18.00
N ILE A 130 8.42 3.45 17.41
CA ILE A 130 7.09 2.83 17.52
C ILE A 130 6.94 2.26 18.95
N PRO A 131 5.89 2.64 19.71
CA PRO A 131 5.66 2.11 21.05
C PRO A 131 5.54 0.58 21.07
N ILE A 132 6.10 -0.05 22.10
CA ILE A 132 6.11 -1.51 22.24
C ILE A 132 4.69 -2.06 22.23
N GLU A 133 3.77 -1.40 22.92
CA GLU A 133 2.36 -1.77 22.94
C GLU A 133 1.73 -1.80 21.53
N ALA A 134 2.16 -0.93 20.62
CA ALA A 134 1.72 -0.90 19.22
C ALA A 134 2.34 -2.09 18.44
N LEU A 135 3.60 -2.41 18.71
CA LEU A 135 4.26 -3.61 18.16
C LEU A 135 3.57 -4.89 18.64
N LEU A 136 3.07 -4.93 19.87
CA LEU A 136 2.35 -6.08 20.41
C LEU A 136 0.88 -6.18 19.95
N GLY A 137 0.45 -5.30 19.04
CA GLY A 137 -0.89 -5.35 18.43
C GLY A 137 -1.97 -4.55 19.16
N SER A 138 -1.59 -3.60 20.03
CA SER A 138 -2.57 -2.66 20.57
C SER A 138 -3.22 -1.87 19.44
N ASP A 139 -4.53 -1.64 19.57
CA ASP A 139 -5.29 -0.85 18.60
C ASP A 139 -4.61 0.52 18.38
N LEU A 140 -4.20 0.76 17.12
CA LEU A 140 -3.51 1.97 16.71
C LEU A 140 -4.37 3.23 16.88
N SER A 141 -5.70 3.09 16.97
CA SER A 141 -6.62 4.20 17.23
C SER A 141 -6.36 4.90 18.59
N LYS A 142 -5.76 4.19 19.54
CA LYS A 142 -5.41 4.70 20.89
C LYS A 142 -4.26 5.71 20.87
N PHE A 143 -3.40 5.66 19.85
CA PHE A 143 -2.29 6.58 19.71
C PHE A 143 -2.74 7.85 18.99
N ASP A 144 -2.15 8.97 19.40
CA ASP A 144 -2.43 10.25 18.76
C ASP A 144 -2.01 10.24 17.28
N VAL A 145 -2.59 11.18 16.52
CA VAL A 145 -2.36 11.24 15.07
C VAL A 145 -0.89 11.59 14.79
N ALA A 146 -0.30 12.54 15.52
CA ALA A 146 1.06 12.99 15.29
C ALA A 146 2.10 11.88 15.55
N LYS A 147 1.91 11.11 16.61
CA LYS A 147 2.74 9.96 16.98
C LYS A 147 2.67 8.87 15.91
N ARG A 148 1.50 8.59 15.36
CA ARG A 148 1.38 7.64 14.24
C ARG A 148 2.06 8.14 12.97
N PHE A 149 2.02 9.44 12.69
CA PHE A 149 2.82 10.02 11.61
C PHE A 149 4.33 9.89 11.86
N SER A 150 4.78 9.94 13.11
CA SER A 150 6.21 9.83 13.43
C SER A 150 6.80 8.45 13.11
N TYR A 151 5.97 7.40 12.98
CA TYR A 151 6.43 6.03 12.68
C TYR A 151 7.07 5.89 11.29
N ALA A 152 6.88 6.88 10.42
CA ALA A 152 7.52 6.94 9.11
C ALA A 152 8.45 8.15 8.94
N ALA A 153 8.78 8.87 10.02
CA ALA A 153 9.51 10.14 9.95
C ALA A 153 10.88 10.00 9.27
N ASN A 154 11.59 8.89 9.52
CA ASN A 154 12.92 8.63 8.99
C ASN A 154 12.91 7.76 7.72
N ARG A 155 11.74 7.41 7.17
CA ARG A 155 11.66 6.56 5.99
C ARG A 155 12.19 7.29 4.75
N GLN A 156 12.99 6.57 3.98
CA GLN A 156 13.37 6.95 2.63
C GLN A 156 12.54 6.14 1.65
N THR A 157 11.98 6.80 0.65
CA THR A 157 11.14 6.17 -0.37
C THR A 157 11.63 6.53 -1.75
N THR A 158 11.47 5.62 -2.72
CA THR A 158 11.83 5.86 -4.11
C THR A 158 10.92 6.92 -4.73
N GLU A 159 9.61 6.77 -4.56
CA GLU A 159 8.63 7.80 -4.89
C GLU A 159 8.34 8.62 -3.63
N GLU A 160 8.31 9.94 -3.73
CA GLU A 160 8.20 10.83 -2.57
C GLU A 160 6.87 10.68 -1.82
N GLU A 161 5.78 10.37 -2.54
CA GLU A 161 4.44 10.21 -1.97
C GLU A 161 4.27 8.90 -1.21
N ASP A 162 5.12 7.90 -1.46
CA ASP A 162 5.07 6.62 -0.74
C ASP A 162 5.33 6.83 0.77
N GLY A 163 6.00 7.93 1.16
CA GLY A 163 6.13 8.34 2.55
C GLY A 163 4.79 8.64 3.23
N ALA A 164 3.77 9.06 2.46
CA ALA A 164 2.39 9.16 2.94
C ALA A 164 1.63 7.84 2.76
N TYR A 165 1.78 7.17 1.62
CA TYR A 165 0.96 5.99 1.28
C TYR A 165 1.26 4.78 2.18
N CYS A 166 2.49 4.63 2.66
CA CYS A 166 2.84 3.60 3.64
C CYS A 166 2.10 3.75 4.98
N LEU A 167 1.58 4.94 5.30
CA LEU A 167 0.84 5.21 6.53
C LEU A 167 -0.68 4.93 6.40
N PHE A 168 -1.18 4.61 5.19
CA PHE A 168 -2.63 4.39 4.99
C PHE A 168 -3.17 3.28 5.89
N GLY A 169 -2.45 2.17 6.01
CA GLY A 169 -2.81 1.06 6.91
C GLY A 169 -2.85 1.47 8.39
N ILE A 170 -1.88 2.30 8.82
CA ILE A 170 -1.73 2.79 10.20
C ILE A 170 -2.92 3.66 10.63
N PHE A 171 -3.45 4.46 9.70
CA PHE A 171 -4.68 5.23 9.91
C PHE A 171 -5.94 4.46 9.49
N SER A 172 -5.77 3.28 8.89
CA SER A 172 -6.81 2.46 8.29
C SER A 172 -7.69 3.28 7.33
N VAL A 173 -7.09 4.19 6.57
CA VAL A 173 -7.81 5.02 5.59
C VAL A 173 -7.68 4.41 4.20
N HIS A 174 -8.67 4.71 3.36
CA HIS A 174 -8.65 4.34 1.95
C HIS A 174 -8.65 5.63 1.14
N LEU A 175 -7.49 5.98 0.58
CA LEU A 175 -7.31 7.19 -0.22
C LEU A 175 -6.70 6.82 -1.58
N PRO A 176 -6.98 7.58 -2.65
CA PRO A 176 -6.34 7.39 -3.96
C PRO A 176 -4.80 7.57 -3.91
N LEU A 177 -4.05 6.82 -4.73
CA LEU A 177 -2.63 7.07 -4.97
C LEU A 177 -2.53 8.03 -6.16
N ILE A 178 -1.95 9.19 -5.95
CA ILE A 178 -1.82 10.25 -6.95
C ILE A 178 -0.33 10.63 -7.06
N TYR A 179 0.42 9.80 -7.78
CA TYR A 179 1.82 10.11 -8.07
C TYR A 179 1.94 11.36 -8.93
N GLY A 180 2.87 12.24 -8.58
CA GLY A 180 3.00 13.59 -9.10
C GLY A 180 2.18 14.65 -8.34
N GLU A 181 1.44 14.26 -7.29
CA GLU A 181 0.83 15.25 -6.38
C GLU A 181 1.86 15.89 -5.45
N GLY A 182 3.02 15.26 -5.25
CA GLY A 182 4.05 15.70 -4.32
C GLY A 182 3.77 15.25 -2.88
N LYS A 183 4.84 15.01 -2.11
CA LYS A 183 4.76 14.42 -0.77
C LYS A 183 3.88 15.21 0.19
N GLU A 184 3.98 16.54 0.18
CA GLU A 184 3.24 17.42 1.09
C GLU A 184 1.73 17.31 0.88
N ASN A 185 1.28 17.28 -0.38
CA ASN A 185 -0.14 17.15 -0.73
C ASN A 185 -0.69 15.77 -0.35
N ALA A 186 0.09 14.71 -0.61
CA ALA A 186 -0.25 13.36 -0.19
C ALA A 186 -0.39 13.26 1.35
N LEU A 187 0.53 13.87 2.10
CA LEU A 187 0.49 13.94 3.56
C LEU A 187 -0.71 14.76 4.07
N GLU A 188 -1.05 15.87 3.43
CA GLU A 188 -2.20 16.70 3.81
C GLU A 188 -3.53 15.95 3.66
N ARG A 189 -3.72 15.25 2.54
CA ARG A 189 -4.87 14.37 2.31
C ARG A 189 -4.97 13.29 3.39
N LEU A 190 -3.85 12.66 3.71
CA LEU A 190 -3.79 11.66 4.77
C LEU A 190 -4.14 12.26 6.13
N ARG A 191 -3.56 13.40 6.51
CA ARG A 191 -3.85 14.09 7.79
C ARG A 191 -5.33 14.41 7.90
N THR A 192 -5.92 14.94 6.84
CA THR A 192 -7.35 15.28 6.77
C THR A 192 -8.22 14.04 7.01
N ALA A 193 -7.95 12.95 6.28
CA ALA A 193 -8.68 11.69 6.44
C ALA A 193 -8.49 11.08 7.84
N ALA A 194 -7.28 11.12 8.40
CA ALA A 194 -6.98 10.62 9.74
C ALA A 194 -7.75 11.38 10.83
N ILE A 195 -7.82 12.72 10.73
CA ILE A 195 -8.56 13.56 11.66
C ILE A 195 -10.07 13.30 11.53
N LEU A 196 -10.59 13.26 10.31
CA LEU A 196 -12.00 12.96 10.06
C LEU A 196 -12.39 11.59 10.60
N LYS A 197 -11.55 10.58 10.42
CA LYS A 197 -11.79 9.23 10.95
C LYS A 197 -11.77 9.19 12.48
N LYS A 198 -10.89 9.99 13.12
CA LYS A 198 -10.87 10.13 14.59
C LYS A 198 -12.10 10.86 15.13
N LYS A 199 -12.64 11.83 14.39
CA LYS A 199 -13.87 12.57 14.74
C LYS A 199 -15.14 11.76 14.42
N GLY A 200 -15.11 10.96 13.37
CA GLY A 200 -16.21 10.18 12.82
C GLY A 200 -16.34 8.79 13.44
N TYR A 201 -16.40 8.72 14.77
CA TYR A 201 -16.93 7.58 15.51
C TYR A 201 -17.62 8.09 16.78
N SER A 202 -18.61 8.96 16.60
CA SER A 202 -19.64 9.14 17.62
C SER A 202 -20.40 7.81 17.74
N HIS A 203 -20.46 7.25 18.95
CA HIS A 203 -21.22 6.04 19.27
C HIS A 203 -22.67 6.11 18.76
N ASP A 204 -23.22 7.33 18.66
CA ASP A 204 -24.59 7.62 18.23
C ASP A 204 -24.84 7.46 16.71
N GLN A 205 -23.82 7.72 15.88
CA GLN A 205 -23.93 7.59 14.42
C GLN A 205 -23.80 6.14 13.97
N LYS A 206 -22.95 5.35 14.65
CA LYS A 206 -22.82 3.91 14.39
C LYS A 206 -24.12 3.18 14.71
N GLU A 207 -24.73 3.47 15.85
CA GLU A 207 -25.99 2.83 16.26
C GLU A 207 -27.16 3.18 15.33
N ARG A 208 -27.18 4.41 14.77
CA ARG A 208 -28.14 4.80 13.74
C ARG A 208 -27.93 4.09 12.41
N LEU A 209 -26.69 3.93 11.96
CA LEU A 209 -26.38 3.25 10.70
C LEU A 209 -26.60 1.73 10.79
N ASP A 210 -26.23 1.11 11.90
CA ASP A 210 -26.46 -0.31 12.15
C ASP A 210 -27.98 -0.63 12.23
N LYS A 211 -28.80 0.30 12.74
CA LYS A 211 -30.27 0.21 12.71
C LYS A 211 -30.90 0.43 11.33
N ILE A 212 -30.21 1.11 10.42
CA ILE A 212 -30.69 1.32 9.03
C ILE A 212 -30.30 0.13 8.14
N CYS A 213 -29.18 -0.53 8.45
CA CYS A 213 -28.66 -1.66 7.69
C CYS A 213 -29.05 -3.04 8.25
N SER A 214 -29.94 -3.10 9.25
CA SER A 214 -30.57 -4.34 9.77
C SER A 214 -32.00 -4.46 9.25
#